data_AF-A0A409XI29-F1
#
_entry.id   AF-A0A409XI29-F1
#
_cell.length_a   1.000
_cell.length_b   1.000
_cell.length_c   1.000
_cell.angle_alpha   90.00
_cell.angle_beta   90.00
_cell.angle_gamma   90.00
#
_symmetry.space_group_name_H-M   'P 1'
#
loop_
_entity.id
_entity.type
_entity.pdbx_description
1 polymer ?
#
loop_
_entity_poly.entity_id
_entity_poly.type
_entity_poly.pdbx_seq_one_letter_code
_entity_poly.pdbx_strand_id
1 'polypeptide(L)'
;MATTTTSPSSSLTVLQSFDVFGADLDDHNERRERLIKASRDITNLSKKVIFLLHRLARGRADSKVDERTSYKQAAQQGYEKLREIQDLYAKLQPELESERFWRYQRQVSPGLQEYIEALSFAHYLDHGSLITFDEVQKTLMTPEGVEYFPLTLSDYLLGLSDLTGELMRFAISGIANKGGRKRATEVCAFVRRCKSDFEGMTPYIRELRKKQSVTTQSLEKIEDDDGALTEPSASGFFSTPAAYAIVVRSSEYDLPPEILEDIVAQSVSNYNSYSHETRGRRRDGLTGSDDEDEAM
;
A
#
# COMPACT_ATOMS: atom_id res chain seq x y z
N MET A 1 53.11 47.69 -27.75
CA MET A 1 52.89 46.58 -26.80
C MET A 1 52.03 47.11 -25.67
N ALA A 2 50.72 46.86 -25.68
CA ALA A 2 49.83 47.24 -24.59
C ALA A 2 49.71 46.03 -23.66
N THR A 3 50.39 46.09 -22.52
CA THR A 3 50.22 45.15 -21.41
C THR A 3 48.84 45.40 -20.81
N THR A 4 47.89 44.51 -21.08
CA THR A 4 46.60 44.44 -20.39
C THR A 4 46.86 44.04 -18.94
N THR A 5 46.94 45.04 -18.07
CA THR A 5 46.95 44.86 -16.62
C THR A 5 45.55 44.41 -16.18
N THR A 6 45.31 43.11 -16.14
CA THR A 6 44.10 42.55 -15.50
C THR A 6 44.19 42.86 -14.01
N SER A 7 43.29 43.70 -13.52
CA SER A 7 43.23 44.13 -12.12
C SER A 7 43.08 42.91 -11.19
N PRO A 8 44.00 42.66 -10.23
CA PRO A 8 43.96 41.48 -9.37
C PRO A 8 42.74 41.40 -8.44
N SER A 9 41.99 42.50 -8.27
CA SER A 9 40.80 42.52 -7.43
C SER A 9 39.61 41.80 -8.07
N SER A 10 39.47 41.81 -9.41
CA SER A 10 38.34 41.16 -10.07
C SER A 10 38.41 39.64 -9.96
N SER A 11 39.61 39.06 -10.06
CA SER A 11 39.83 37.63 -9.85
C SER A 11 39.54 37.21 -8.41
N LEU A 12 39.88 38.05 -7.43
CA LEU A 12 39.65 37.77 -6.02
C LEU A 12 38.16 37.83 -5.65
N THR A 13 37.41 38.78 -6.22
CA THR A 13 35.94 38.87 -6.08
C THR A 13 35.22 37.68 -6.73
N VAL A 14 35.69 37.21 -7.88
CA VAL A 14 35.13 36.01 -8.54
C VAL A 14 35.36 34.77 -7.68
N LEU A 15 36.58 34.57 -7.16
CA LEU A 15 36.88 33.42 -6.28
C LEU A 15 36.03 33.42 -5.00
N GLN A 16 35.87 34.59 -4.36
CA GLN A 16 34.97 34.73 -3.20
C GLN A 16 33.50 34.40 -3.54
N SER A 17 33.07 34.69 -4.76
CA SER A 17 31.72 34.32 -5.22
C SER A 17 31.57 32.80 -5.36
N PHE A 18 32.61 32.10 -5.81
CA PHE A 18 32.62 30.63 -5.86
C PHE A 18 32.59 29.99 -4.46
N ASP A 19 33.21 30.62 -3.47
CA ASP A 19 33.14 30.14 -2.07
C ASP A 19 31.69 30.20 -1.55
N VAL A 20 30.97 31.29 -1.84
CA VAL A 20 29.54 31.43 -1.50
C VAL A 20 28.70 30.40 -2.24
N PHE A 21 28.92 30.21 -3.54
CA PHE A 21 28.21 29.18 -4.30
C PHE A 21 28.51 27.76 -3.80
N GLY A 22 29.74 27.50 -3.36
CA GLY A 22 30.13 26.24 -2.74
C GLY A 22 29.32 25.98 -1.47
N ALA A 23 29.29 26.95 -0.55
CA ALA A 23 28.52 26.86 0.69
C ALA A 23 27.01 26.64 0.43
N ASP A 24 26.44 27.35 -0.55
CA ASP A 24 25.03 27.18 -0.93
C ASP A 24 24.74 25.79 -1.52
N LEU A 25 25.65 25.23 -2.32
CA LEU A 25 25.53 23.89 -2.87
C LEU A 25 25.67 22.81 -1.78
N ASP A 26 26.54 23.02 -0.81
CA ASP A 26 26.72 22.12 0.32
C ASP A 26 25.46 22.09 1.21
N ASP A 27 24.92 23.25 1.61
CA ASP A 27 23.64 23.32 2.35
C ASP A 27 22.50 22.65 1.56
N HIS A 28 22.44 22.89 0.25
CA HIS A 28 21.47 22.24 -0.63
C HIS A 28 21.58 20.71 -0.60
N ASN A 29 22.79 20.18 -0.69
CA ASN A 29 23.05 18.74 -0.71
C ASN A 29 22.77 18.09 0.65
N GLU A 30 23.20 18.73 1.74
CA GLU A 30 22.91 18.27 3.10
C GLU A 30 21.40 18.22 3.37
N ARG A 31 20.66 19.27 2.98
CA ARG A 31 19.20 19.29 3.06
C ARG A 31 18.58 18.17 2.24
N ARG A 32 19.02 17.99 1.00
CA ARG A 32 18.52 16.92 0.12
C ARG A 32 18.69 15.54 0.76
N GLU A 33 19.86 15.26 1.33
CA GLU A 33 20.13 13.98 1.99
C GLU A 33 19.30 13.78 3.26
N ARG A 34 19.07 14.84 4.06
CA ARG A 34 18.16 14.78 5.22
C ARG A 34 16.73 14.46 4.79
N LEU A 35 16.23 15.08 3.73
CA LEU A 35 14.89 14.83 3.19
C LEU A 35 14.73 13.40 2.65
N ILE A 36 15.74 12.88 1.94
CA ILE A 36 15.73 11.50 1.44
C ILE A 36 15.65 10.49 2.59
N LYS A 37 16.45 10.70 3.64
CA LYS A 37 16.44 9.83 4.84
C LYS A 37 15.07 9.84 5.50
N ALA A 38 14.52 11.03 5.76
CA ALA A 38 13.21 11.16 6.38
C ALA A 38 12.09 10.56 5.53
N SER A 39 12.11 10.79 4.20
CA SER A 39 11.12 10.17 3.30
C SER A 39 11.18 8.64 3.35
N ARG A 40 12.38 8.06 3.42
CA ARG A 40 12.54 6.60 3.52
C ARG A 40 11.99 6.06 4.84
N ASP A 41 12.22 6.77 5.94
CA ASP A 41 11.69 6.39 7.26
C ASP A 41 10.16 6.46 7.27
N ILE A 42 9.58 7.52 6.68
CA ILE A 42 8.13 7.68 6.52
C ILE A 42 7.54 6.54 5.67
N THR A 43 8.16 6.19 4.53
CA THR A 43 7.73 5.05 3.71
C THR A 43 7.72 3.76 4.54
N ASN A 44 8.80 3.50 5.29
CA ASN A 44 8.91 2.28 6.11
C ASN A 44 7.85 2.22 7.22
N LEU A 45 7.58 3.34 7.88
CA LEU A 45 6.55 3.42 8.91
C LEU A 45 5.15 3.25 8.31
N SER A 46 4.87 3.90 7.18
CA SER A 46 3.58 3.81 6.47
C SER A 46 3.28 2.37 6.06
N LYS A 47 4.27 1.65 5.51
CA LYS A 47 4.16 0.20 5.24
C LYS A 47 3.82 -0.62 6.47
N LYS A 48 4.47 -0.34 7.61
CA LYS A 48 4.17 -1.02 8.87
C LYS A 48 2.72 -0.77 9.31
N VAL A 49 2.18 0.44 9.09
CA VAL A 49 0.77 0.73 9.34
C VAL A 49 -0.13 -0.08 8.40
N ILE A 50 0.16 -0.13 7.10
CA ILE A 50 -0.62 -0.94 6.13
C ILE A 50 -0.66 -2.42 6.56
N PHE A 51 0.50 -3.01 6.90
CA PHE A 51 0.55 -4.39 7.40
C PHE A 51 -0.21 -4.59 8.72
N LEU A 52 -0.13 -3.61 9.63
CA LEU A 52 -0.89 -3.62 10.88
C LEU A 52 -2.39 -3.64 10.60
N LEU A 53 -2.88 -2.76 9.72
CA LEU A 53 -4.28 -2.66 9.33
C LEU A 53 -4.78 -3.98 8.73
N HIS A 54 -4.05 -4.57 7.79
CA HIS A 54 -4.39 -5.90 7.24
C HIS A 54 -4.49 -6.97 8.32
N ARG A 55 -3.52 -7.00 9.24
CA ARG A 55 -3.51 -8.00 10.31
C ARG A 55 -4.69 -7.83 11.26
N LEU A 56 -5.00 -6.59 11.66
CA LEU A 56 -6.11 -6.30 12.57
C LEU A 56 -7.46 -6.55 11.91
N ALA A 57 -7.62 -6.17 10.63
CA ALA A 57 -8.84 -6.39 9.88
C ALA A 57 -9.11 -7.90 9.64
N ARG A 58 -8.06 -8.73 9.58
CA ARG A 58 -8.18 -10.20 9.47
C ARG A 58 -8.40 -10.90 10.81
N GLY A 59 -7.59 -10.57 11.81
CA GLY A 59 -7.51 -11.30 13.08
C GLY A 59 -8.76 -11.21 13.96
N ARG A 60 -9.70 -10.34 13.61
CA ARG A 60 -10.96 -10.15 14.35
C ARG A 60 -12.14 -10.91 13.75
N ALA A 61 -11.95 -11.67 12.66
CA ALA A 61 -12.98 -12.51 12.06
C ALA A 61 -13.48 -13.63 12.98
N ASP A 62 -12.74 -13.95 14.05
CA ASP A 62 -13.04 -15.01 15.02
C ASP A 62 -13.77 -14.50 16.27
N SER A 63 -14.01 -13.19 16.38
CA SER A 63 -14.69 -12.57 17.52
C SER A 63 -16.19 -12.42 17.24
N LYS A 64 -17.05 -12.66 18.25
CA LYS A 64 -18.51 -12.36 18.19
C LYS A 64 -18.86 -10.87 18.01
N VAL A 65 -17.86 -10.03 17.75
CA VAL A 65 -17.98 -8.58 17.60
C VAL A 65 -18.34 -8.30 16.15
N ASP A 66 -19.29 -7.39 15.94
CA ASP A 66 -19.66 -6.91 14.61
C ASP A 66 -18.44 -6.47 13.80
N GLU A 67 -18.39 -6.88 12.55
CA GLU A 67 -17.27 -6.71 11.63
C GLU A 67 -16.89 -5.23 11.46
N ARG A 68 -17.90 -4.37 11.37
CA ARG A 68 -17.71 -2.92 11.25
C ARG A 68 -17.08 -2.31 12.49
N THR A 69 -17.46 -2.78 13.67
CA THR A 69 -16.86 -2.36 14.93
C THR A 69 -15.38 -2.76 15.00
N SER A 70 -15.04 -3.94 14.47
CA SER A 70 -13.65 -4.37 14.36
C SER A 70 -12.83 -3.46 13.44
N TYR A 71 -13.35 -3.12 12.26
CA TYR A 71 -12.63 -2.25 11.33
C TYR A 71 -12.39 -0.86 11.88
N LYS A 72 -13.38 -0.30 12.57
CA LYS A 72 -13.22 0.97 13.29
C LYS A 72 -12.11 0.91 14.35
N GLN A 73 -12.06 -0.16 15.14
CA GLN A 73 -10.99 -0.35 16.12
C GLN A 73 -9.62 -0.56 15.47
N ALA A 74 -9.56 -1.22 14.30
CA ALA A 74 -8.32 -1.38 13.54
C ALA A 74 -7.83 -0.03 13.00
N ALA A 75 -8.74 0.76 12.42
CA ALA A 75 -8.46 2.11 11.94
C ALA A 75 -7.96 3.02 13.07
N GLN A 76 -8.58 2.96 14.26
CA GLN A 76 -8.15 3.74 15.42
C GLN A 76 -6.69 3.47 15.81
N GLN A 77 -6.27 2.20 15.85
CA GLN A 77 -4.86 1.84 16.09
C GLN A 77 -3.95 2.29 14.94
N GLY A 78 -4.46 2.26 13.69
CA GLY A 78 -3.77 2.82 12.54
C GLY A 78 -3.51 4.33 12.69
N TYR A 79 -4.53 5.11 13.06
CA TYR A 79 -4.41 6.55 13.27
C TYR A 79 -3.41 6.91 14.37
N GLU A 80 -3.34 6.15 15.46
CA GLU A 80 -2.33 6.34 16.50
C GLU A 80 -0.90 6.21 15.94
N LYS A 81 -0.66 5.25 15.04
CA LYS A 81 0.64 5.09 14.37
C LYS A 81 0.89 6.12 13.27
N LEU A 82 -0.16 6.58 12.60
CA LEU A 82 -0.05 7.65 11.60
C LEU A 82 0.33 8.99 12.23
N ARG A 83 -0.03 9.24 13.50
CA ARG A 83 0.45 10.42 14.24
C ARG A 83 1.97 10.46 14.37
N GLU A 84 2.61 9.31 14.60
CA GLU A 84 4.08 9.24 14.64
C GLU A 84 4.71 9.68 13.31
N ILE A 85 4.03 9.44 12.17
CA ILE A 85 4.46 9.89 10.84
C ILE A 85 4.17 11.39 10.65
N GLN A 86 3.03 11.89 11.13
CA GLN A 86 2.71 13.32 11.12
C GLN A 86 3.75 14.13 11.91
N ASP A 87 4.24 13.61 13.03
CA ASP A 87 5.33 14.22 13.80
C ASP A 87 6.65 14.28 13.03
N LEU A 88 6.91 13.32 12.13
CA LEU A 88 8.07 13.39 11.23
C LEU A 88 7.89 14.50 10.19
N TYR A 89 6.69 14.65 9.62
CA TYR A 89 6.42 15.77 8.71
C TYR A 89 6.50 17.13 9.38
N ALA A 90 6.04 17.25 10.63
CA ALA A 90 6.20 18.47 11.43
C ALA A 90 7.68 18.86 11.58
N LYS A 91 8.56 17.88 11.82
CA LYS A 91 10.02 18.11 11.88
C LYS A 91 10.64 18.50 10.54
N LEU A 92 10.00 18.13 9.43
CA LEU A 92 10.45 18.49 8.08
C LEU A 92 9.99 19.87 7.62
N GLN A 93 9.02 20.49 8.31
CA GLN A 93 8.48 21.80 7.94
C GLN A 93 9.57 22.84 7.65
N PRO A 94 10.59 23.07 8.52
CA PRO A 94 11.59 24.11 8.27
C PRO A 94 12.46 23.89 7.02
N GLU A 95 12.57 22.63 6.58
CA GLU A 95 13.34 22.28 5.37
C GLU A 95 12.52 22.52 4.08
N LEU A 96 11.20 22.58 4.18
CA LEU A 96 10.26 22.62 3.07
C LEU A 96 9.49 23.95 2.96
N GLU A 97 9.86 24.96 3.75
CA GLU A 97 9.16 26.25 3.75
C GLU A 97 9.13 26.93 2.37
N SER A 98 7.96 27.51 2.06
CA SER A 98 7.74 28.35 0.89
C SER A 98 8.14 27.66 -0.43
N GLU A 99 8.98 28.30 -1.25
CA GLU A 99 9.38 27.79 -2.57
C GLU A 99 10.29 26.56 -2.50
N ARG A 100 10.88 26.27 -1.34
CA ARG A 100 11.80 25.12 -1.16
C ARG A 100 11.07 23.80 -1.37
N PHE A 101 9.79 23.73 -1.01
CA PHE A 101 8.98 22.55 -1.26
C PHE A 101 9.08 22.11 -2.73
N TRP A 102 8.87 23.01 -3.69
CA TRP A 102 8.88 22.67 -5.11
C TRP A 102 10.24 22.16 -5.60
N ARG A 103 11.33 22.62 -4.98
CA ARG A 103 12.68 22.15 -5.27
C ARG A 103 12.91 20.72 -4.78
N TYR A 104 12.36 20.37 -3.62
CA TYR A 104 12.58 19.08 -2.97
C TYR A 104 11.39 18.12 -3.01
N GLN A 105 10.31 18.47 -3.71
CA GLN A 105 9.07 17.69 -3.79
C GLN A 105 9.34 16.24 -4.19
N ARG A 106 10.27 16.02 -5.12
CA ARG A 106 10.64 14.67 -5.58
C ARG A 106 11.27 13.80 -4.49
N GLN A 107 11.96 14.39 -3.52
CA GLN A 107 12.58 13.64 -2.43
C GLN A 107 11.56 13.22 -1.37
N VAL A 108 10.49 13.99 -1.19
CA VAL A 108 9.43 13.74 -0.18
C VAL A 108 8.28 12.89 -0.74
N SER A 109 8.02 13.03 -2.05
CA SER A 109 6.93 12.40 -2.79
C SER A 109 6.77 10.88 -2.52
N PRO A 110 7.83 10.04 -2.51
CA PRO A 110 7.68 8.62 -2.22
C PRO A 110 7.16 8.32 -0.81
N GLY A 111 7.61 9.06 0.21
CA GLY A 111 7.11 8.94 1.58
C GLY A 111 5.67 9.42 1.68
N LEU A 112 5.34 10.51 0.99
CA LEU A 112 4.01 11.10 0.97
C LEU A 112 2.97 10.20 0.33
N GLN A 113 3.27 9.59 -0.81
CA GLN A 113 2.37 8.65 -1.48
C GLN A 113 2.05 7.44 -0.60
N GLU A 114 3.06 6.86 0.05
CA GLU A 114 2.88 5.72 0.96
C GLU A 114 2.11 6.11 2.23
N TYR A 115 2.33 7.32 2.76
CA TYR A 115 1.56 7.84 3.88
C TYR A 115 0.08 8.01 3.51
N ILE A 116 -0.21 8.54 2.32
CA ILE A 116 -1.56 8.71 1.80
C ILE A 116 -2.24 7.35 1.62
N GLU A 117 -1.53 6.36 1.08
CA GLU A 117 -1.99 4.98 0.99
C GLU A 117 -2.38 4.42 2.37
N ALA A 118 -1.51 4.54 3.36
CA ALA A 118 -1.77 4.07 4.72
C ALA A 118 -2.95 4.79 5.39
N LEU A 119 -3.00 6.12 5.28
CA LEU A 119 -4.06 6.96 5.84
C LEU A 119 -5.42 6.66 5.18
N SER A 120 -5.44 6.57 3.86
CA SER A 120 -6.65 6.26 3.10
C SER A 120 -7.15 4.84 3.36
N PHE A 121 -6.26 3.88 3.63
CA PHE A 121 -6.67 2.54 4.02
C PHE A 121 -7.32 2.53 5.42
N ALA A 122 -6.73 3.24 6.38
CA ALA A 122 -7.36 3.42 7.70
C ALA A 122 -8.73 4.11 7.57
N HIS A 123 -8.82 5.15 6.75
CA HIS A 123 -10.06 5.87 6.48
C HIS A 123 -11.14 4.98 5.86
N TYR A 124 -10.77 4.16 4.89
CA TYR A 124 -11.69 3.19 4.27
C TYR A 124 -12.24 2.18 5.29
N LEU A 125 -11.39 1.68 6.20
CA LEU A 125 -11.83 0.74 7.23
C LEU A 125 -12.81 1.38 8.24
N ASP A 126 -12.66 2.67 8.55
CA ASP A 126 -13.54 3.38 9.49
C ASP A 126 -14.85 3.84 8.84
N HIS A 127 -14.77 4.43 7.65
CA HIS A 127 -15.88 5.15 7.01
C HIS A 127 -16.47 4.42 5.79
N GLY A 128 -15.76 3.46 5.19
CA GLY A 128 -16.16 2.83 3.93
C GLY A 128 -16.12 3.76 2.72
N SER A 129 -15.34 4.85 2.80
CA SER A 129 -15.25 5.89 1.77
C SER A 129 -13.80 6.32 1.53
N LEU A 130 -13.59 7.00 0.40
CA LEU A 130 -12.29 7.55 0.02
C LEU A 130 -12.04 8.83 0.82
N ILE A 131 -10.87 8.95 1.44
CA ILE A 131 -10.46 10.19 2.08
C ILE A 131 -10.29 11.29 1.03
N THR A 132 -10.73 12.51 1.34
CA THR A 132 -10.65 13.65 0.43
C THR A 132 -9.27 14.32 0.48
N PHE A 133 -8.96 15.12 -0.56
CA PHE A 133 -7.73 15.91 -0.61
C PHE A 133 -7.59 16.83 0.61
N ASP A 134 -8.67 17.53 0.98
CA ASP A 134 -8.68 18.46 2.11
C ASP A 134 -8.48 17.75 3.44
N GLU A 135 -9.04 16.55 3.61
CA GLU A 135 -8.82 15.74 4.81
C GLU A 135 -7.37 15.28 4.93
N VAL A 136 -6.73 14.89 3.83
CA VAL A 136 -5.29 14.57 3.83
C VAL A 136 -4.47 15.82 4.15
N GLN A 137 -4.75 16.95 3.50
CA GLN A 137 -4.04 18.22 3.70
C GLN A 137 -4.14 18.70 5.16
N LYS A 138 -5.28 18.51 5.83
CA LYS A 138 -5.46 18.80 7.26
C LYS A 138 -4.55 17.97 8.17
N THR A 139 -4.15 16.76 7.75
CA THR A 139 -3.19 15.96 8.53
C THR A 139 -1.74 16.45 8.41
N LEU A 140 -1.47 17.35 7.45
CA LEU A 140 -0.16 17.92 7.15
C LEU A 140 -0.11 19.41 7.53
N MET A 141 -0.74 19.76 8.65
CA MET A 141 -0.79 21.11 9.20
C MET A 141 -0.35 21.13 10.66
N THR A 142 0.18 22.27 11.10
CA THR A 142 0.40 22.58 12.51
C THR A 142 -0.95 22.72 13.24
N PRO A 143 -0.96 22.63 14.59
CA PRO A 143 -2.16 22.91 15.39
C PRO A 143 -2.78 24.29 15.15
N GLU A 144 -1.98 25.26 14.72
CA GLU A 144 -2.40 26.63 14.39
C GLU A 144 -3.00 26.75 12.98
N GLY A 145 -3.06 25.66 12.21
CA GLY A 145 -3.62 25.61 10.86
C GLY A 145 -2.65 26.02 9.75
N VAL A 146 -1.34 26.04 10.03
CA VAL A 146 -0.31 26.33 9.03
C VAL A 146 0.12 25.02 8.36
N GLU A 147 0.04 24.95 7.04
CA GLU A 147 0.50 23.77 6.29
C GLU A 147 2.00 23.55 6.47
N TYR A 148 2.42 22.31 6.72
CA TYR A 148 3.83 21.95 6.68
C TYR A 148 4.41 22.16 5.28
N PHE A 149 3.62 21.80 4.27
CA PHE A 149 3.85 22.02 2.84
C PHE A 149 2.55 21.76 2.07
N PRO A 150 2.39 22.28 0.84
CA PRO A 150 1.21 22.02 0.04
C PRO A 150 1.21 20.59 -0.51
N LEU A 151 0.13 19.86 -0.29
CA LEU A 151 -0.13 18.55 -0.87
C LEU A 151 -0.25 18.68 -2.40
N THR A 152 0.48 17.87 -3.16
CA THR A 152 0.32 17.88 -4.62
C THR A 152 -0.82 16.95 -5.04
N LEU A 153 -1.57 17.35 -6.05
CA LEU A 153 -2.62 16.51 -6.65
C LEU A 153 -2.03 15.19 -7.19
N SER A 154 -0.79 15.24 -7.70
CA SER A 154 -0.09 14.06 -8.19
C SER A 154 0.18 13.06 -7.07
N ASP A 155 0.72 13.51 -5.93
CA ASP A 155 1.02 12.63 -4.80
C ASP A 155 -0.26 12.04 -4.18
N TYR A 156 -1.30 12.85 -4.07
CA TYR A 156 -2.62 12.40 -3.64
C TYR A 156 -3.18 11.29 -4.54
N LEU A 157 -3.28 11.53 -5.85
CA LEU A 157 -3.83 10.53 -6.78
C LEU A 157 -2.95 9.29 -6.92
N LEU A 158 -1.63 9.43 -6.84
CA LEU A 158 -0.73 8.29 -6.90
C LEU A 158 -0.80 7.42 -5.64
N GLY A 159 -0.93 8.01 -4.44
CA GLY A 159 -1.14 7.27 -3.20
C GLY A 159 -2.50 6.56 -3.15
N LEU A 160 -3.57 7.24 -3.59
CA LEU A 160 -4.88 6.61 -3.72
C LEU A 160 -4.93 5.52 -4.79
N SER A 161 -4.12 5.63 -5.85
CA SER A 161 -4.01 4.57 -6.83
C SER A 161 -3.35 3.32 -6.24
N ASP A 162 -2.36 3.45 -5.34
CA ASP A 162 -1.75 2.30 -4.65
C ASP A 162 -2.72 1.67 -3.63
N LEU A 163 -3.51 2.51 -2.93
CA LEU A 163 -4.58 2.04 -2.05
C LEU A 163 -5.48 1.01 -2.74
N THR A 164 -5.80 1.19 -4.03
CA THR A 164 -6.64 0.23 -4.75
C THR A 164 -6.05 -1.18 -4.73
N GLY A 165 -4.73 -1.32 -4.78
CA GLY A 165 -4.04 -2.60 -4.65
C GLY A 165 -4.17 -3.21 -3.24
N GLU A 166 -4.04 -2.39 -2.20
CA GLU A 166 -4.19 -2.87 -0.82
C GLU A 166 -5.65 -3.22 -0.48
N LEU A 167 -6.64 -2.52 -1.04
CA LEU A 167 -8.04 -2.89 -0.93
C LEU A 167 -8.33 -4.24 -1.60
N MET A 168 -7.76 -4.50 -2.78
CA MET A 168 -7.89 -5.80 -3.45
C MET A 168 -7.25 -6.91 -2.62
N ARG A 169 -6.07 -6.66 -2.05
CA ARG A 169 -5.41 -7.59 -1.12
C ARG A 169 -6.27 -7.85 0.11
N PHE A 170 -6.94 -6.83 0.63
CA PHE A 170 -7.85 -6.91 1.76
C PHE A 170 -9.07 -7.78 1.43
N ALA A 171 -9.67 -7.59 0.25
CA ALA A 171 -10.79 -8.41 -0.25
C ALA A 171 -10.41 -9.89 -0.35
N ILE A 172 -9.32 -10.21 -1.06
CA ILE A 172 -8.85 -11.59 -1.28
C ILE A 172 -8.51 -12.27 0.05
N SER A 173 -7.82 -11.57 0.95
CA SER A 173 -7.38 -12.13 2.23
C SER A 173 -8.53 -12.56 3.13
N GLY A 174 -9.73 -12.01 2.92
CA GLY A 174 -10.89 -12.27 3.75
C GLY A 174 -11.99 -13.07 3.07
N ILE A 175 -11.79 -13.55 1.83
CA ILE A 175 -12.83 -14.22 1.03
C ILE A 175 -13.26 -15.57 1.62
N ALA A 176 -12.34 -16.29 2.26
CA ALA A 176 -12.58 -17.59 2.89
C ALA A 176 -13.33 -17.49 4.24
N ASN A 177 -13.49 -16.29 4.79
CA ASN A 177 -14.20 -16.07 6.04
C ASN A 177 -15.70 -15.93 5.78
N LYS A 178 -16.54 -16.23 6.78
CA LYS A 178 -17.99 -15.98 6.70
C LYS A 178 -18.27 -14.51 6.36
N GLY A 179 -19.13 -14.26 5.37
CA GLY A 179 -19.38 -12.90 4.85
C GLY A 179 -18.27 -12.30 3.97
N GLY A 180 -17.17 -13.03 3.74
CA GLY A 180 -16.02 -12.60 2.96
C GLY A 180 -16.33 -12.29 1.49
N ARG A 181 -17.24 -13.06 0.88
CA ARG A 181 -17.68 -12.85 -0.50
C ARG A 181 -18.38 -11.50 -0.67
N LYS A 182 -19.34 -11.19 0.21
CA LYS A 182 -20.06 -9.90 0.21
C LYS A 182 -19.08 -8.73 0.32
N ARG A 183 -18.12 -8.81 1.24
CA ARG A 183 -17.06 -7.81 1.38
C ARG A 183 -16.21 -7.68 0.12
N ALA A 184 -15.81 -8.79 -0.50
CA ALA A 184 -15.03 -8.76 -1.73
C ALA A 184 -15.79 -8.06 -2.86
N THR A 185 -17.09 -8.34 -3.03
CA THR A 185 -17.95 -7.65 -4.00
C THR A 185 -18.06 -6.14 -3.71
N GLU A 186 -18.28 -5.75 -2.45
CA GLU A 186 -18.34 -4.34 -2.04
C GLU A 186 -17.02 -3.59 -2.32
N VAL A 187 -15.89 -4.21 -1.98
CA VAL A 187 -14.56 -3.66 -2.25
C VAL A 187 -14.29 -3.56 -3.75
N CYS A 188 -14.62 -4.59 -4.55
CA CYS A 188 -14.44 -4.53 -6.01
C CYS A 188 -15.29 -3.42 -6.62
N ALA A 189 -16.54 -3.27 -6.20
CA ALA A 189 -17.40 -2.18 -6.64
C ALA A 189 -16.82 -0.81 -6.27
N PHE A 190 -16.21 -0.67 -5.08
CA PHE A 190 -15.51 0.54 -4.67
C PHE A 190 -14.29 0.82 -5.56
N VAL A 191 -13.42 -0.16 -5.77
CA VAL A 191 -12.21 -0.04 -6.60
C VAL A 191 -12.56 0.30 -8.05
N ARG A 192 -13.64 -0.26 -8.62
CA ARG A 192 -14.14 0.10 -9.96
C ARG A 192 -14.52 1.58 -10.07
N ARG A 193 -15.20 2.14 -9.05
CA ARG A 193 -15.54 3.57 -9.03
C ARG A 193 -14.29 4.42 -9.00
N CYS A 194 -13.34 4.11 -8.10
CA CYS A 194 -12.05 4.80 -8.04
C CYS A 194 -11.29 4.73 -9.38
N LYS A 195 -11.24 3.56 -10.02
CA LYS A 195 -10.62 3.39 -11.34
C LYS A 195 -11.25 4.34 -12.36
N SER A 196 -12.58 4.33 -12.48
CA SER A 196 -13.30 5.19 -13.42
C SER A 196 -12.99 6.68 -13.20
N ASP A 197 -12.96 7.11 -11.94
CA ASP A 197 -12.65 8.50 -11.58
C ASP A 197 -11.20 8.86 -11.90
N PHE A 198 -10.25 7.94 -11.64
CA PHE A 198 -8.82 8.16 -11.88
C PHE A 198 -8.44 8.08 -13.36
N GLU A 199 -9.19 7.34 -14.17
CA GLU A 199 -8.96 7.19 -15.61
C GLU A 199 -9.06 8.54 -16.35
N GLY A 200 -10.02 9.38 -15.94
CA GLY A 200 -10.15 10.76 -16.43
C GLY A 200 -8.96 11.67 -16.11
N MET A 201 -8.17 11.34 -15.07
CA MET A 201 -6.99 12.11 -14.65
C MET A 201 -5.69 11.65 -15.31
N THR A 202 -5.71 10.51 -16.02
CA THR A 202 -4.51 9.94 -16.66
C THR A 202 -3.78 10.84 -17.66
N PRO A 203 -4.43 11.75 -18.42
CA PRO A 203 -3.72 12.66 -19.31
C PRO A 203 -2.86 13.68 -18.55
N TYR A 204 -3.22 14.00 -17.31
CA TYR A 204 -2.55 15.02 -16.50
C TYR A 204 -1.46 14.43 -15.60
N ILE A 205 -1.56 13.15 -15.24
CA ILE A 205 -0.60 12.46 -14.37
C ILE A 205 -0.03 11.26 -15.10
N ARG A 206 1.18 11.43 -15.64
CA ARG A 206 1.87 10.43 -16.47
C ARG A 206 2.00 9.06 -15.78
N GLU A 207 2.28 9.05 -14.48
CA GLU A 207 2.52 7.83 -13.71
C GLU A 207 1.23 7.08 -13.38
N LEU A 208 0.09 7.78 -13.37
CA LEU A 208 -1.22 7.22 -13.05
C LEU A 208 -1.67 6.19 -14.09
N ARG A 209 -1.37 6.44 -15.38
CA ARG A 209 -1.72 5.50 -16.47
C ARG A 209 -1.20 4.09 -16.22
N LYS A 210 0.06 3.97 -15.74
CA LYS A 210 0.66 2.66 -15.46
C LYS A 210 -0.02 1.99 -14.26
N LYS A 211 -0.31 2.75 -13.19
CA LYS A 211 -1.00 2.21 -12.01
C LYS A 211 -2.43 1.76 -12.34
N GLN A 212 -3.17 2.53 -13.13
CA GLN A 212 -4.52 2.17 -13.59
C GLN A 212 -4.55 0.88 -14.43
N SER A 213 -3.52 0.64 -15.23
CA SER A 213 -3.37 -0.64 -15.96
C SER A 213 -3.20 -1.83 -15.00
N VAL A 214 -2.41 -1.68 -13.93
CA VAL A 214 -2.24 -2.72 -12.89
C VAL A 214 -3.53 -2.93 -12.09
N THR A 215 -4.26 -1.86 -11.75
CA THR A 215 -5.56 -1.95 -11.09
C THR A 215 -6.57 -2.68 -11.97
N THR A 216 -6.57 -2.42 -13.29
CA THR A 216 -7.43 -3.13 -14.25
C THR A 216 -7.13 -4.63 -14.27
N GLN A 217 -5.86 -5.02 -14.38
CA GLN A 217 -5.47 -6.43 -14.33
C GLN A 217 -5.82 -7.10 -13.00
N SER A 218 -5.78 -6.36 -11.89
CA SER A 218 -6.16 -6.88 -10.58
C SER A 218 -7.67 -7.11 -10.48
N LEU A 219 -8.47 -6.19 -11.04
CA LEU A 219 -9.93 -6.31 -11.11
C LEU A 219 -10.35 -7.49 -12.00
N GLU A 220 -9.77 -7.62 -13.20
CA GLU A 220 -10.03 -8.74 -14.12
C GLU A 220 -9.81 -10.08 -13.45
N LYS A 221 -8.74 -10.25 -12.65
CA LYS A 221 -8.47 -11.51 -11.95
C LYS A 221 -9.54 -11.89 -10.91
N ILE A 222 -10.11 -10.91 -10.22
CA ILE A 222 -11.18 -11.17 -9.24
C ILE A 222 -12.53 -11.32 -9.94
N GLU A 223 -12.74 -10.57 -11.03
CA GLU A 223 -13.96 -10.63 -11.85
C GLU A 223 -14.07 -11.91 -12.66
N ASP A 224 -12.97 -12.46 -13.16
CA ASP A 224 -12.97 -13.77 -13.79
C ASP A 224 -13.26 -14.87 -12.75
N ASP A 225 -12.80 -14.69 -11.50
CA ASP A 225 -13.15 -15.56 -10.36
C ASP A 225 -14.64 -15.40 -9.92
N ASP A 226 -15.26 -14.23 -10.11
CA ASP A 226 -16.68 -13.93 -9.76
C ASP A 226 -17.66 -14.22 -10.91
N GLY A 227 -17.25 -13.98 -12.16
CA GLY A 227 -18.02 -14.22 -13.39
C GLY A 227 -18.12 -15.70 -13.74
N ALA A 228 -17.09 -16.49 -13.41
CA ALA A 228 -17.16 -17.95 -13.49
C ALA A 228 -18.18 -18.58 -12.51
N LEU A 229 -18.69 -17.82 -11.52
CA LEU A 229 -19.75 -18.25 -10.59
C LEU A 229 -21.16 -17.89 -11.08
N THR A 230 -21.31 -17.11 -12.16
CA THR A 230 -22.62 -16.60 -12.59
C THR A 230 -23.15 -17.25 -13.88
N GLU A 231 -22.27 -17.71 -14.79
CA GLU A 231 -22.66 -18.47 -16.00
C GLU A 231 -21.50 -19.41 -16.43
N PRO A 232 -21.73 -20.72 -16.68
CA PRO A 232 -20.70 -21.63 -17.14
C PRO A 232 -20.49 -21.45 -18.66
N SER A 233 -19.74 -20.44 -19.08
CA SER A 233 -19.21 -20.39 -20.45
C SER A 233 -17.87 -21.14 -20.51
N ALA A 234 -17.82 -22.14 -21.40
CA ALA A 234 -16.86 -23.24 -21.45
C ALA A 234 -15.41 -22.88 -21.87
N SER A 235 -14.93 -21.66 -21.60
CA SER A 235 -13.57 -21.26 -21.99
C SER A 235 -12.95 -20.29 -20.98
N GLY A 236 -12.57 -20.79 -19.81
CA GLY A 236 -11.84 -20.00 -18.81
C GLY A 236 -10.89 -20.88 -18.02
N PHE A 237 -9.59 -20.63 -18.17
CA PHE A 237 -8.53 -21.32 -17.44
C PHE A 237 -8.58 -20.88 -15.96
N PHE A 238 -9.19 -21.71 -15.10
CA PHE A 238 -9.36 -21.43 -13.67
C PHE A 238 -8.01 -21.27 -12.97
N SER A 239 -7.71 -20.07 -12.44
CA SER A 239 -6.41 -19.79 -11.82
C SER A 239 -6.30 -20.24 -10.35
N THR A 240 -7.34 -20.82 -9.74
CA THR A 240 -7.20 -21.46 -8.42
C THR A 240 -8.01 -22.77 -8.32
N PRO A 241 -7.43 -23.86 -7.78
CA PRO A 241 -8.15 -25.13 -7.57
C PRO A 241 -9.39 -25.01 -6.68
N ALA A 242 -9.43 -23.97 -5.83
CA ALA A 242 -10.55 -23.68 -4.95
C ALA A 242 -11.77 -23.17 -5.72
N ALA A 243 -11.60 -22.20 -6.63
CA ALA A 243 -12.71 -21.66 -7.44
C ALA A 243 -13.33 -22.75 -8.35
N TYR A 244 -12.50 -23.56 -9.01
CA TYR A 244 -12.96 -24.70 -9.82
C TYR A 244 -13.77 -25.71 -9.00
N ALA A 245 -13.28 -26.08 -7.81
CA ALA A 245 -13.95 -27.03 -6.94
C ALA A 245 -15.26 -26.51 -6.32
N ILE A 246 -15.47 -25.19 -6.33
CA ILE A 246 -16.68 -24.51 -5.85
C ILE A 246 -17.75 -24.44 -6.95
N VAL A 247 -17.36 -24.11 -8.18
CA VAL A 247 -18.26 -24.07 -9.35
C VAL A 247 -18.77 -25.47 -9.69
N VAL A 248 -17.89 -26.48 -9.68
CA VAL A 248 -18.30 -27.87 -9.95
C VAL A 248 -19.27 -28.39 -8.89
N ARG A 249 -19.07 -28.05 -7.61
CA ARG A 249 -19.96 -28.51 -6.53
C ARG A 249 -21.27 -27.74 -6.42
N SER A 250 -21.31 -26.48 -6.82
CA SER A 250 -22.55 -25.69 -6.85
C SER A 250 -23.46 -26.09 -8.02
N SER A 251 -22.88 -26.41 -9.18
CA SER A 251 -23.63 -26.91 -10.35
C SER A 251 -24.10 -28.37 -10.21
N GLU A 252 -23.43 -29.21 -9.40
CA GLU A 252 -23.86 -30.60 -9.17
C GLU A 252 -25.00 -30.76 -8.16
N TYR A 253 -25.19 -29.83 -7.21
CA TYR A 253 -26.07 -30.07 -6.04
C TYR A 253 -27.16 -29.02 -5.75
N ASP A 254 -27.24 -27.92 -6.51
CA ASP A 254 -28.28 -26.86 -6.36
C ASP A 254 -28.53 -26.46 -4.89
N LEU A 255 -27.44 -26.23 -4.15
CA LEU A 255 -27.46 -26.04 -2.70
C LEU A 255 -27.68 -24.56 -2.32
N PRO A 256 -28.44 -24.29 -1.23
CA PRO A 256 -28.59 -22.95 -0.67
C PRO A 256 -27.23 -22.27 -0.37
N PRO A 257 -27.08 -20.96 -0.61
CA PRO A 257 -25.81 -20.23 -0.46
C PRO A 257 -25.12 -20.37 0.90
N GLU A 258 -25.90 -20.58 1.97
CA GLU A 258 -25.40 -20.75 3.34
C GLU A 258 -24.67 -22.08 3.55
N ILE A 259 -25.15 -23.16 2.91
CA ILE A 259 -24.54 -24.50 3.02
C ILE A 259 -23.24 -24.55 2.20
N LEU A 260 -23.19 -23.82 1.08
CA LEU A 260 -21.97 -23.68 0.28
C LEU A 260 -20.85 -22.96 1.06
N GLU A 261 -21.18 -21.94 1.85
CA GLU A 261 -20.20 -21.26 2.70
C GLU A 261 -19.60 -22.19 3.76
N ASP A 262 -20.43 -23.02 4.39
CA ASP A 262 -19.97 -23.98 5.40
C ASP A 262 -19.09 -25.08 4.78
N ILE A 263 -19.43 -25.60 3.60
CA ILE A 263 -18.64 -26.60 2.88
C ILE A 263 -17.27 -26.04 2.46
N VAL A 264 -17.23 -24.80 1.99
CA VAL A 264 -15.99 -24.12 1.59
C VAL A 264 -15.10 -23.87 2.80
N ALA A 265 -15.66 -23.33 3.89
CA ALA A 265 -14.94 -23.11 5.14
C ALA A 265 -14.33 -24.41 5.68
N GLN A 266 -15.09 -25.50 5.66
CA GLN A 266 -14.63 -26.81 6.12
C GLN A 266 -13.55 -27.42 5.20
N SER A 267 -13.67 -27.24 3.89
CA SER A 267 -12.70 -27.73 2.91
C SER A 267 -11.36 -26.98 2.97
N VAL A 268 -11.39 -25.66 3.12
CA VAL A 268 -10.18 -24.83 3.27
C VAL A 268 -9.50 -25.09 4.61
N SER A 269 -10.27 -25.30 5.68
CA SER A 269 -9.76 -25.69 7.00
C SER A 269 -9.05 -27.05 6.95
N ASN A 270 -9.65 -28.05 6.30
CA ASN A 270 -9.04 -29.37 6.13
C ASN A 270 -7.79 -29.32 5.24
N TYR A 271 -7.77 -28.49 4.19
CA TYR A 271 -6.57 -28.32 3.38
C TYR A 271 -5.40 -27.72 4.18
N ASN A 272 -5.68 -26.72 5.01
CA ASN A 272 -4.67 -26.12 5.88
C ASN A 272 -4.16 -27.11 6.94
N SER A 273 -5.01 -27.97 7.52
CA SER A 273 -4.57 -29.00 8.47
C SER A 273 -3.66 -30.05 7.82
N TYR A 274 -4.01 -30.53 6.62
CA TYR A 274 -3.18 -31.47 5.85
C TYR A 274 -1.82 -30.86 5.45
N SER A 275 -1.79 -29.57 5.11
CA SER A 275 -0.54 -28.85 4.78
C SER A 275 0.40 -28.71 5.99
N HIS A 276 -0.17 -28.60 7.19
CA HIS A 276 0.58 -28.50 8.44
C HIS A 276 1.10 -29.88 8.90
N GLU A 277 0.35 -30.96 8.71
CA GLU A 277 0.79 -32.34 8.97
C GLU A 277 1.90 -32.79 8.01
N THR A 278 1.83 -32.43 6.73
CA THR A 278 2.90 -32.76 5.76
C THR A 278 4.19 -31.98 6.00
N ARG A 279 4.12 -30.79 6.60
CA ARG A 279 5.30 -30.04 7.08
C ARG A 279 5.89 -30.59 8.38
N GLY A 280 5.05 -31.12 9.28
CA GLY A 280 5.51 -31.82 10.50
C GLY A 280 6.25 -33.12 10.20
N ARG A 281 5.75 -33.92 9.25
CA ARG A 281 6.36 -35.22 8.89
C ARG A 281 7.71 -35.14 8.18
N ARG A 282 8.09 -33.99 7.60
CA ARG A 282 9.39 -33.82 6.91
C ARG A 282 10.56 -33.53 7.84
N ARG A 283 10.35 -33.30 9.14
CA ARG A 283 11.42 -32.95 10.09
C ARG A 283 11.94 -34.13 10.94
N ASP A 284 11.23 -35.26 10.96
CA ASP A 284 11.57 -36.42 11.82
C ASP A 284 12.11 -37.64 11.02
N GLY A 285 12.70 -37.42 9.84
CA GLY A 285 13.12 -38.49 8.93
C GLY A 285 14.61 -38.59 8.60
N LEU A 286 15.49 -37.87 9.31
CA LEU A 286 16.94 -37.87 9.02
C LEU A 286 17.77 -38.01 10.31
N THR A 287 17.71 -39.17 10.95
CA THR A 287 18.75 -39.63 11.88
C THR A 287 18.90 -41.16 11.76
N GLY A 288 20.07 -41.61 11.32
CA GLY A 288 20.45 -43.02 11.13
C GLY A 288 20.79 -43.28 9.67
N SER A 289 21.97 -43.74 9.28
CA SER A 289 23.11 -44.31 10.00
C SER A 289 24.20 -44.51 8.93
N ASP A 290 25.35 -43.85 9.07
CA ASP A 290 26.56 -44.17 8.29
C ASP A 290 27.72 -44.22 9.29
N ASP A 291 28.01 -45.42 9.78
CA ASP A 291 29.29 -45.80 10.36
C ASP A 291 29.47 -47.31 10.16
N GLU A 292 30.72 -47.72 9.90
CA GLU A 292 31.26 -49.08 9.70
C GLU A 292 31.22 -49.59 8.24
N ASP A 293 32.32 -49.91 7.55
CA ASP A 293 33.68 -50.23 7.96
C ASP A 293 34.66 -50.18 6.77
N GLU A 294 35.91 -49.76 7.00
CA GLU A 294 37.07 -50.33 6.30
C GLU A 294 38.18 -50.58 7.33
N ALA A 295 38.25 -51.85 7.76
CA ALA A 295 39.44 -52.50 8.29
C ALA A 295 39.45 -53.98 7.87
N MET A 296 39.85 -54.21 6.62
CA MET A 296 40.49 -55.39 5.98
C MET A 296 39.89 -55.77 4.63
#